data_AF-A0A2E2HLW1-F1
#
_entry.id   AF-A0A2E2HLW1-F1
#
_cell.length_a   1.000
_cell.length_b   1.000
_cell.length_c   1.000
_cell.angle_alpha   90.00
_cell.angle_beta   90.00
_cell.angle_gamma   90.00
#
_symmetry.space_group_name_H-M   'P 1'
#
loop_
_entity.id
_entity.type
_entity.pdbx_description
1 polymer ?
#
loop_
_entity_poly.entity_id
_entity_poly.type
_entity_poly.pdbx_seq_one_letter_code
_entity_poly.pdbx_strand_id
1 'polypeptide(L)'
;MRILILWLAVIQLINGAESIKVEYHTTGNLISIQNFGGSSSVQIYRFGKSNQKRGQVLLTHHRRDVITEIPKSIQVVAPKKEENLFSNTKDYWKTMSSKRFHYYEQQSTKVLVEPIKVDKWVNEGDVVGSSSIKFQVIETPGFTRGAVSYLAVIDGKRCAFTGDLIYGDGKIFDLYSFQDAIPEAKVGGYHGYGARLANLINSLEKIKAWKPDIIYPARGPVIDNPKKAITKLVSRVQALYQNYLSTNALHWYFKEERMRICGERVLGKGSKINLMPYCLHLDTPDWIIQYSTSRIIVADNGHGFLIDCGGKNQFEYVKDLVAKGVIKQIDGIFVTHTHDDHSHMVKAAAEYFNCPVFATNEYKDVLENPGRYLMPGLTKNAIKDIKGMKDGEAMKWHEYQFTFRFFPGQMYYHGALLVERPKANPVFFIGDSFAPSGIDDYCLLNRNLVHDDSGYPRCFKIVRELPRNTWLINQHVPYVFRFSEKELTYLETQYNKRTKILRDLFPWDNPNYGIDERWATFYPYGSRMKPGETREVEVRIVNHSPKQRIFKITPHGHQSAKILSKPSSIFLKPRAEGAVKIKIQAPKVPGIYIITADIDSEGMHFRKWIETIIEVE
;
A
#
# COMPACT_ATOMS: atom_id res chain seq x y z
N MET A 1 -36.52 4.57 12.93
CA MET A 1 -36.39 5.16 11.57
C MET A 1 -35.63 4.20 10.67
N ARG A 2 -36.32 3.52 9.74
CA ARG A 2 -35.70 2.68 8.70
C ARG A 2 -35.14 3.61 7.62
N ILE A 3 -33.82 3.69 7.49
CA ILE A 3 -33.18 4.45 6.40
C ILE A 3 -33.37 3.65 5.12
N LEU A 4 -34.19 4.20 4.21
CA LEU A 4 -34.39 3.71 2.86
C LEU A 4 -33.08 3.97 2.08
N ILE A 5 -32.33 2.93 1.77
CA ILE A 5 -31.19 3.03 0.84
C ILE A 5 -31.80 3.18 -0.56
N LEU A 6 -31.70 4.38 -1.15
CA LEU A 6 -32.13 4.60 -2.53
C LEU A 6 -31.22 3.82 -3.47
N TRP A 7 -31.78 2.78 -4.08
CA TRP A 7 -31.21 2.10 -5.23
C TRP A 7 -31.55 2.92 -6.48
N LEU A 8 -30.59 3.68 -7.01
CA LEU A 8 -30.75 4.32 -8.32
C LEU A 8 -30.47 3.29 -9.40
N ALA A 9 -31.54 2.70 -9.95
CA ALA A 9 -31.49 1.94 -11.18
C ALA A 9 -31.55 2.92 -12.35
N VAL A 10 -30.43 3.11 -13.05
CA VAL A 10 -30.44 3.80 -14.35
C VAL A 10 -30.80 2.76 -15.40
N ILE A 11 -32.05 2.78 -15.86
CA ILE A 11 -32.50 1.95 -16.96
C ILE A 11 -32.28 2.76 -18.25
N GLN A 12 -31.21 2.47 -18.99
CA GLN A 12 -31.13 2.90 -20.38
C GLN A 12 -31.97 1.93 -21.21
N LEU A 13 -33.23 2.28 -21.45
CA LEU A 13 -34.06 1.62 -22.47
C LEU A 13 -33.57 2.11 -23.83
N ILE A 14 -32.82 1.27 -24.53
CA ILE A 14 -32.45 1.49 -25.93
C ILE A 14 -33.32 0.52 -26.74
N ASN A 15 -34.01 1.03 -27.76
CA ASN A 15 -34.93 0.24 -28.59
C ASN A 15 -34.13 -0.77 -29.44
N GLY A 16 -34.01 -2.00 -28.95
CA GLY A 16 -33.37 -3.14 -29.61
C GLY A 16 -33.71 -4.44 -28.90
N ALA A 17 -33.44 -5.59 -29.53
CA ALA A 17 -33.75 -6.93 -28.99
C ALA A 17 -32.96 -7.28 -27.72
N GLU A 18 -31.98 -6.47 -27.34
CA GLU A 18 -31.12 -6.61 -26.17
C GLU A 18 -31.26 -5.37 -25.29
N SER A 19 -31.09 -5.52 -23.98
CA SER A 19 -31.07 -4.37 -23.07
C SER A 19 -29.96 -4.50 -22.04
N ILE A 20 -29.31 -3.37 -21.76
CA ILE A 20 -28.30 -3.26 -20.70
C ILE A 20 -28.95 -2.58 -19.51
N LYS A 21 -28.99 -3.30 -18.38
CA LYS A 21 -29.32 -2.73 -17.08
C LYS A 21 -28.05 -2.57 -16.26
N VAL A 22 -27.72 -1.33 -15.91
CA VAL A 22 -26.63 -1.02 -14.99
C VAL A 22 -27.22 -0.72 -13.62
N GLU A 23 -26.83 -1.51 -12.63
CA GLU A 23 -27.18 -1.30 -11.24
C GLU A 23 -25.96 -0.79 -10.48
N TYR A 24 -26.11 0.36 -9.85
CA TYR A 24 -25.10 0.91 -8.96
C TYR A 24 -25.30 0.31 -7.58
N HIS A 25 -24.42 -0.60 -7.20
CA HIS A 25 -24.34 -1.06 -5.81
C HIS A 25 -23.37 -0.14 -5.08
N THR A 26 -23.56 0.01 -3.77
CA THR A 26 -22.63 0.79 -2.93
C THR A 26 -21.17 0.38 -3.19
N THR A 27 -20.93 -0.92 -3.35
CA THR A 27 -19.60 -1.52 -3.53
C THR A 27 -19.09 -1.55 -4.98
N GLY A 28 -19.78 -0.88 -5.91
CA GLY A 28 -19.44 -0.79 -7.34
C GLY A 28 -20.56 -1.29 -8.27
N ASN A 29 -20.27 -1.33 -9.57
CA ASN A 29 -21.27 -1.59 -10.60
C ASN A 29 -21.56 -3.09 -10.73
N LEU A 30 -22.84 -3.41 -10.86
CA LEU A 30 -23.34 -4.66 -11.41
C LEU A 30 -23.94 -4.34 -12.77
N ILE A 31 -23.54 -5.10 -13.79
CA ILE A 31 -24.10 -4.96 -15.13
C ILE A 31 -24.84 -6.24 -15.44
N SER A 32 -26.11 -6.12 -15.78
CA SER A 32 -26.95 -7.22 -16.22
C SER A 32 -27.38 -6.95 -17.65
N ILE A 33 -27.10 -7.89 -18.55
CA ILE A 33 -27.49 -7.80 -19.94
C ILE A 33 -28.50 -8.93 -20.20
N GLN A 34 -29.66 -8.56 -20.72
CA GLN A 34 -30.78 -9.47 -20.97
C GLN A 34 -31.26 -9.28 -22.39
N ASN A 35 -31.56 -10.40 -23.07
CA ASN A 35 -32.25 -10.38 -24.35
C ASN A 35 -33.74 -10.68 -24.08
N PHE A 36 -34.65 -9.81 -24.54
CA PHE A 36 -36.09 -9.94 -24.28
C PHE A 36 -36.72 -11.17 -24.96
N GLY A 37 -36.08 -11.72 -25.99
CA GLY A 37 -36.52 -12.92 -26.73
C GLY A 37 -35.92 -14.24 -26.23
N GLY A 38 -35.11 -14.25 -25.15
CA GLY A 38 -34.41 -15.44 -24.67
C GLY A 38 -34.32 -15.57 -23.15
N SER A 39 -34.01 -16.77 -22.65
CA SER A 39 -33.82 -17.05 -21.21
C SER A 39 -32.41 -16.79 -20.69
N SER A 40 -31.50 -16.29 -21.54
CA SER A 40 -30.09 -16.06 -21.20
C SER A 40 -29.86 -14.67 -20.59
N SER A 41 -29.29 -14.62 -19.37
CA SER A 41 -28.68 -13.40 -18.81
C SER A 41 -27.19 -13.55 -18.61
N VAL A 42 -26.47 -12.47 -18.87
CA VAL A 42 -25.04 -12.35 -18.54
C VAL A 42 -24.88 -11.22 -17.54
N GLN A 43 -24.19 -11.50 -16.45
CA GLN A 43 -23.79 -10.50 -15.47
C GLN A 43 -22.29 -10.26 -15.55
N ILE A 44 -21.85 -9.03 -15.27
CA ILE A 44 -20.43 -8.65 -15.33
C ILE A 44 -19.99 -8.09 -13.97
N TYR A 45 -18.74 -8.40 -13.60
CA TYR A 45 -18.03 -8.07 -12.35
C TYR A 45 -18.49 -8.80 -11.10
N ARG A 46 -19.80 -8.92 -10.94
CA ARG A 46 -20.40 -9.47 -9.74
C ARG A 46 -21.74 -10.13 -10.06
N PHE A 47 -22.17 -11.01 -9.16
CA PHE A 47 -23.51 -11.57 -9.21
C PHE A 47 -24.49 -10.74 -8.36
N GLY A 48 -25.64 -10.40 -8.92
CA GLY A 48 -26.77 -9.77 -8.23
C GLY A 48 -27.95 -10.72 -8.09
N LYS A 49 -28.87 -10.45 -7.13
CA LYS A 49 -30.09 -11.25 -6.95
C LYS A 49 -30.95 -11.21 -8.21
N SER A 50 -30.81 -12.22 -9.05
CA SER A 50 -31.61 -12.45 -10.23
C SER A 50 -32.73 -13.46 -9.91
N ASN A 51 -33.93 -13.25 -10.44
CA ASN A 51 -34.99 -14.26 -10.43
C ASN A 51 -34.67 -15.45 -11.34
N GLN A 52 -33.56 -15.40 -12.10
CA GLN A 52 -33.15 -16.46 -13.01
C GLN A 52 -32.40 -17.58 -12.28
N LYS A 53 -32.79 -18.84 -12.58
CA LYS A 53 -32.22 -20.05 -11.99
C LYS A 53 -30.88 -20.47 -12.63
N ARG A 54 -30.54 -19.94 -13.81
CA ARG A 54 -29.33 -20.23 -14.60
C ARG A 54 -28.85 -18.95 -15.28
N GLY A 55 -27.54 -18.82 -15.48
CA GLY A 55 -26.92 -17.65 -16.10
C GLY A 55 -25.39 -17.74 -16.05
N GLN A 56 -24.72 -16.69 -16.51
CA GLN A 56 -23.26 -16.59 -16.51
C GLN A 56 -22.81 -15.28 -15.84
N VAL A 57 -21.72 -15.33 -15.08
CA VAL A 57 -21.03 -14.15 -14.56
C VAL A 57 -19.62 -14.05 -15.13
N LEU A 58 -19.30 -12.89 -15.70
CA LEU A 58 -17.99 -12.57 -16.28
C LEU A 58 -17.19 -11.74 -15.28
N LEU A 59 -16.09 -12.31 -14.75
CA LEU A 59 -15.21 -11.65 -13.80
C LEU A 59 -13.96 -11.13 -14.50
N THR A 60 -13.58 -9.89 -14.23
CA THR A 60 -12.40 -9.27 -14.86
C THR A 60 -11.09 -9.54 -14.14
N HIS A 61 -11.14 -9.85 -12.84
CA HIS A 61 -9.98 -10.14 -11.99
C HIS A 61 -10.42 -10.75 -10.64
N HIS A 62 -9.48 -11.24 -9.84
CA HIS A 62 -9.68 -11.96 -8.57
C HIS A 62 -9.99 -11.08 -7.34
N ARG A 63 -9.95 -9.74 -7.44
CA ARG A 63 -10.08 -8.85 -6.27
C ARG A 63 -11.36 -9.12 -5.47
N ARG A 64 -11.20 -9.56 -4.21
CA ARG A 64 -12.32 -10.01 -3.35
C ARG A 64 -13.32 -8.90 -3.02
N ASP A 65 -12.86 -7.66 -3.11
CA ASP A 65 -13.60 -6.44 -2.81
C ASP A 65 -14.50 -5.99 -3.99
N VAL A 66 -14.42 -6.69 -5.12
CA VAL A 66 -15.36 -6.55 -6.26
C VAL A 66 -16.29 -7.76 -6.36
N ILE A 67 -15.76 -8.96 -6.16
CA ILE A 67 -16.50 -10.21 -6.34
C ILE A 67 -17.52 -10.40 -5.21
N THR A 68 -18.74 -10.80 -5.59
CA THR A 68 -19.83 -11.13 -4.66
C THR A 68 -20.01 -12.63 -4.52
N GLU A 69 -20.92 -13.07 -3.65
CA GLU A 69 -21.26 -14.48 -3.55
C GLU A 69 -21.96 -14.95 -4.83
N ILE A 70 -21.46 -16.03 -5.43
CA ILE A 70 -21.97 -16.59 -6.67
C ILE A 70 -22.59 -17.96 -6.37
N PRO A 71 -23.89 -18.18 -6.65
CA PRO A 71 -24.52 -19.48 -6.49
C PRO A 71 -23.88 -20.53 -7.40
N LYS A 72 -23.81 -21.78 -6.94
CA LYS A 72 -23.26 -22.92 -7.71
C LYS A 72 -23.96 -23.19 -9.05
N SER A 73 -25.18 -22.67 -9.23
CA SER A 73 -25.96 -22.81 -10.47
C SER A 73 -25.60 -21.79 -11.55
N ILE A 74 -24.74 -20.81 -11.24
CA ILE A 74 -24.29 -19.77 -12.16
C ILE A 74 -22.92 -20.13 -12.70
N GLN A 75 -22.75 -20.08 -14.02
CA GLN A 75 -21.46 -20.32 -14.64
C GLN A 75 -20.52 -19.15 -14.40
N VAL A 76 -19.32 -19.43 -13.93
CA VAL A 76 -18.28 -18.42 -13.68
C VAL A 76 -17.26 -18.42 -14.81
N VAL A 77 -17.02 -17.25 -15.39
CA VAL A 77 -15.94 -17.00 -16.34
C VAL A 77 -14.91 -16.07 -15.70
N ALA A 78 -13.63 -16.43 -15.79
CA ALA A 78 -12.55 -15.62 -15.21
C ALA A 78 -11.25 -15.69 -16.03
N PRO A 79 -10.32 -14.75 -15.85
CA PRO A 79 -9.05 -14.73 -16.59
C PRO A 79 -8.16 -15.92 -16.24
N LYS A 80 -7.64 -16.63 -17.25
CA LYS A 80 -6.72 -17.76 -17.03
C LYS A 80 -5.45 -17.32 -16.30
N LYS A 81 -4.93 -16.13 -16.60
CA LYS A 81 -3.72 -15.57 -15.96
C LYS A 81 -3.85 -15.30 -14.46
N GLU A 82 -5.06 -15.35 -13.91
CA GLU A 82 -5.29 -15.18 -12.47
C GLU A 82 -5.77 -16.46 -11.77
N GLU A 83 -5.73 -17.61 -12.45
CA GLU A 83 -6.26 -18.88 -11.95
C GLU A 83 -5.83 -19.20 -10.51
N ASN A 84 -4.55 -19.08 -10.19
CA ASN A 84 -4.03 -19.35 -8.85
C ASN A 84 -4.65 -18.47 -7.76
N LEU A 85 -5.04 -17.24 -8.10
CA LEU A 85 -5.67 -16.29 -7.15
C LEU A 85 -7.18 -16.55 -6.97
N PHE A 86 -7.78 -17.38 -7.84
CA PHE A 86 -9.15 -17.86 -7.74
C PHE A 86 -9.25 -19.25 -7.11
N SER A 87 -8.30 -20.15 -7.40
CA SER A 87 -8.38 -21.57 -7.02
C SER A 87 -7.50 -21.93 -5.82
N ASN A 88 -6.37 -21.25 -5.61
CA ASN A 88 -5.39 -21.60 -4.59
C ASN A 88 -5.32 -20.61 -3.41
N THR A 89 -6.48 -20.14 -2.94
CA THR A 89 -6.57 -19.12 -1.89
C THR A 89 -6.03 -19.62 -0.54
N LYS A 90 -6.22 -20.91 -0.22
CA LYS A 90 -5.77 -21.51 1.03
C LYS A 90 -4.25 -21.48 1.16
N ASP A 91 -3.52 -21.89 0.13
CA ASP A 91 -2.06 -21.82 0.13
C ASP A 91 -1.59 -20.38 0.16
N TYR A 92 -2.24 -19.46 -0.58
CA TYR A 92 -1.92 -18.04 -0.51
C TYR A 92 -1.97 -17.52 0.95
N TRP A 93 -3.05 -17.78 1.67
CA TRP A 93 -3.21 -17.31 3.06
C TRP A 93 -2.29 -18.03 4.05
N LYS A 94 -2.02 -19.32 3.84
CA LYS A 94 -1.02 -20.08 4.61
C LYS A 94 0.39 -19.52 4.40
N THR A 95 0.76 -19.16 3.18
CA THR A 95 2.04 -18.50 2.91
C THR A 95 2.05 -17.10 3.50
N MET A 96 0.97 -16.34 3.36
CA MET A 96 0.89 -14.96 3.86
C MET A 96 1.02 -14.89 5.40
N SER A 97 0.51 -15.89 6.13
CA SER A 97 0.63 -15.92 7.60
C SER A 97 2.08 -15.89 8.08
N SER A 98 3.00 -16.54 7.36
CA SER A 98 4.43 -16.53 7.67
C SER A 98 5.18 -15.40 6.95
N LYS A 99 4.91 -15.22 5.66
CA LYS A 99 5.61 -14.29 4.76
C LYS A 99 5.41 -12.81 5.11
N ARG A 100 4.34 -12.44 5.81
CA ARG A 100 4.03 -11.05 6.20
C ARG A 100 5.13 -10.32 6.99
N PHE A 101 6.07 -11.05 7.60
CA PHE A 101 7.22 -10.43 8.25
C PHE A 101 8.20 -9.92 7.19
N HIS A 102 8.88 -10.81 6.46
CA HIS A 102 9.81 -10.42 5.39
C HIS A 102 9.09 -10.18 4.05
N TYR A 103 8.08 -9.32 4.04
CA TYR A 103 7.29 -9.06 2.84
C TYR A 103 7.94 -7.93 2.04
N TYR A 104 8.43 -8.23 0.83
CA TYR A 104 9.06 -7.23 -0.09
C TYR A 104 8.48 -7.27 -1.51
N GLU A 105 7.56 -8.19 -1.83
CA GLU A 105 6.83 -8.13 -3.10
C GLU A 105 5.84 -6.97 -3.14
N GLN A 106 5.32 -6.55 -1.97
CA GLN A 106 4.50 -5.36 -1.84
C GLN A 106 3.26 -5.35 -2.73
N GLN A 107 2.44 -6.39 -2.60
CA GLN A 107 1.19 -6.53 -3.32
C GLN A 107 0.01 -6.38 -2.38
N SER A 108 -1.06 -5.81 -2.91
CA SER A 108 -2.32 -5.74 -2.19
C SER A 108 -2.78 -7.14 -1.77
N THR A 109 -3.23 -7.26 -0.52
CA THR A 109 -3.70 -8.53 0.07
C THR A 109 -5.18 -8.79 -0.20
N LYS A 110 -5.80 -8.09 -1.16
CA LYS A 110 -7.24 -8.18 -1.50
C LYS A 110 -7.56 -9.42 -2.35
N VAL A 111 -6.95 -10.55 -2.01
CA VAL A 111 -7.16 -11.87 -2.61
C VAL A 111 -8.40 -12.53 -1.99
N LEU A 112 -9.07 -13.40 -2.76
CA LEU A 112 -10.20 -14.21 -2.30
C LEU A 112 -9.82 -15.04 -1.06
N VAL A 113 -10.79 -15.22 -0.16
CA VAL A 113 -10.58 -16.01 1.07
C VAL A 113 -10.89 -17.49 0.82
N GLU A 114 -12.04 -17.79 0.20
CA GLU A 114 -12.33 -19.11 -0.35
C GLU A 114 -12.07 -19.14 -1.85
N PRO A 115 -11.72 -20.31 -2.40
CA PRO A 115 -11.64 -20.47 -3.83
C PRO A 115 -13.04 -20.41 -4.45
N ILE A 116 -13.11 -19.90 -5.67
CA ILE A 116 -14.32 -19.90 -6.48
C ILE A 116 -14.12 -20.91 -7.60
N LYS A 117 -15.09 -21.81 -7.77
CA LYS A 117 -15.10 -22.70 -8.93
C LYS A 117 -15.34 -21.86 -10.19
N VAL A 118 -14.34 -21.81 -11.05
CA VAL A 118 -14.45 -21.20 -12.37
C VAL A 118 -14.80 -22.27 -13.39
N ASP A 119 -15.88 -22.06 -14.15
CA ASP A 119 -16.34 -23.02 -15.16
C ASP A 119 -15.66 -22.79 -16.52
N LYS A 120 -15.27 -21.55 -16.84
CA LYS A 120 -14.53 -21.23 -18.06
C LYS A 120 -13.41 -20.23 -17.79
N TRP A 121 -12.19 -20.62 -18.12
CA TRP A 121 -11.04 -19.73 -18.15
C TRP A 121 -10.92 -19.06 -19.51
N VAL A 122 -10.55 -17.77 -19.53
CA VAL A 122 -10.39 -17.01 -20.77
C VAL A 122 -9.00 -16.41 -20.95
N ASN A 123 -8.58 -16.29 -22.20
CA ASN A 123 -7.36 -15.63 -22.68
C ASN A 123 -7.71 -14.48 -23.64
N GLU A 124 -6.72 -13.66 -24.01
CA GLU A 124 -6.89 -12.65 -25.06
C GLU A 124 -7.41 -13.27 -26.37
N GLY A 125 -8.42 -12.66 -26.97
CA GLY A 125 -9.01 -13.10 -28.24
C GLY A 125 -10.19 -14.08 -28.08
N ASP A 126 -10.40 -14.66 -26.90
CA ASP A 126 -11.55 -15.53 -26.67
C ASP A 126 -12.88 -14.79 -26.85
N VAL A 127 -13.93 -15.55 -27.16
CA VAL A 127 -15.31 -15.06 -27.17
C VAL A 127 -16.13 -15.82 -26.13
N VAL A 128 -16.86 -15.07 -25.30
CA VAL A 128 -17.74 -15.58 -24.24
C VAL A 128 -19.13 -14.93 -24.31
N GLY A 129 -20.05 -15.35 -23.44
CA GLY A 129 -21.44 -14.91 -23.43
C GLY A 129 -22.40 -16.01 -23.89
N SER A 130 -23.51 -15.60 -24.49
CA SER A 130 -24.57 -16.47 -25.00
C SER A 130 -24.56 -16.53 -26.53
N SER A 131 -25.50 -17.29 -27.11
CA SER A 131 -25.74 -17.28 -28.55
C SER A 131 -26.17 -15.90 -29.07
N SER A 132 -26.90 -15.14 -28.26
CA SER A 132 -27.38 -13.79 -28.57
C SER A 132 -26.31 -12.71 -28.33
N ILE A 133 -25.64 -12.72 -27.17
CA ILE A 133 -24.71 -11.65 -26.78
C ILE A 133 -23.30 -12.24 -26.68
N LYS A 134 -22.39 -11.73 -27.53
CA LYS A 134 -20.99 -12.16 -27.58
C LYS A 134 -20.05 -11.07 -27.07
N PHE A 135 -19.13 -11.46 -26.20
CA PHE A 135 -18.09 -10.60 -25.65
C PHE A 135 -16.73 -11.08 -26.13
N GLN A 136 -16.00 -10.19 -26.81
CA GLN A 136 -14.58 -10.39 -27.07
C GLN A 136 -13.78 -10.11 -25.79
N VAL A 137 -12.90 -11.03 -25.43
CA VAL A 137 -11.99 -10.91 -24.29
C VAL A 137 -10.71 -10.22 -24.75
N ILE A 138 -10.31 -9.18 -24.04
CA ILE A 138 -9.02 -8.51 -24.24
C ILE A 138 -8.26 -8.43 -22.93
N GLU A 139 -6.98 -8.78 -22.94
CA GLU A 139 -6.14 -8.62 -21.76
C GLU A 139 -5.85 -7.15 -21.51
N THR A 140 -6.11 -6.73 -20.28
CA THR A 140 -5.92 -5.35 -19.80
C THR A 140 -5.22 -5.33 -18.45
N PRO A 141 -3.97 -5.83 -18.36
CA PRO A 141 -3.19 -5.77 -17.13
C PRO A 141 -2.95 -4.33 -16.68
N GLY A 142 -2.86 -4.15 -15.37
CA GLY A 142 -2.65 -2.84 -14.74
C GLY A 142 -2.99 -2.94 -13.27
N PHE A 143 -4.27 -2.72 -12.94
CA PHE A 143 -4.80 -2.82 -11.57
C PHE A 143 -4.54 -4.19 -10.94
N THR A 144 -4.70 -5.26 -11.73
CA THR A 144 -4.13 -6.58 -11.44
C THR A 144 -3.34 -7.09 -12.64
N ARG A 145 -2.50 -8.12 -12.44
CA ARG A 145 -1.55 -8.61 -13.44
C ARG A 145 -2.20 -9.38 -14.59
N GLY A 146 -3.31 -10.07 -14.32
CA GLY A 146 -4.00 -10.89 -15.31
C GLY A 146 -5.40 -10.38 -15.63
N ALA A 147 -5.70 -9.12 -15.33
CA ALA A 147 -7.01 -8.54 -15.61
C ALA A 147 -7.35 -8.58 -17.11
N VAL A 148 -8.63 -8.78 -17.39
CA VAL A 148 -9.21 -8.68 -18.73
C VAL A 148 -10.35 -7.66 -18.77
N SER A 149 -10.64 -7.18 -19.96
CA SER A 149 -11.86 -6.44 -20.27
C SER A 149 -12.71 -7.23 -21.25
N TYR A 150 -14.03 -6.99 -21.21
CA TYR A 150 -14.98 -7.60 -22.15
C TYR A 150 -15.52 -6.52 -23.09
N LEU A 151 -15.51 -6.79 -24.39
CA LEU A 151 -15.95 -5.86 -25.43
C LEU A 151 -17.14 -6.45 -26.18
N ALA A 152 -18.21 -5.67 -26.36
CA ALA A 152 -19.39 -6.11 -27.10
C ALA A 152 -20.03 -4.96 -27.87
N VAL A 153 -20.68 -5.28 -28.99
CA VAL A 153 -21.58 -4.35 -29.67
C VAL A 153 -23.00 -4.68 -29.23
N ILE A 154 -23.66 -3.76 -28.55
CA ILE A 154 -25.00 -3.95 -28.01
C ILE A 154 -25.86 -2.77 -28.48
N ASP A 155 -26.98 -3.06 -29.15
CA ASP A 155 -27.84 -2.07 -29.80
C ASP A 155 -27.06 -1.06 -30.68
N GLY A 156 -26.09 -1.57 -31.44
CA GLY A 156 -25.24 -0.78 -32.33
C GLY A 156 -24.17 0.06 -31.63
N LYS A 157 -24.08 0.05 -30.29
CA LYS A 157 -23.05 0.76 -29.51
C LYS A 157 -21.91 -0.16 -29.12
N ARG A 158 -20.68 0.33 -29.25
CA ARG A 158 -19.45 -0.32 -28.77
C ARG A 158 -19.32 -0.12 -27.27
N CYS A 159 -19.67 -1.15 -26.50
CA CYS A 159 -19.61 -1.16 -25.05
C CYS A 159 -18.34 -1.86 -24.56
N ALA A 160 -17.56 -1.18 -23.73
CA ALA A 160 -16.38 -1.75 -23.08
C ALA A 160 -16.60 -1.92 -21.57
N PHE A 161 -16.42 -3.14 -21.10
CA PHE A 161 -16.54 -3.53 -19.69
C PHE A 161 -15.14 -3.72 -19.11
N THR A 162 -14.60 -2.68 -18.48
CA THR A 162 -13.15 -2.55 -18.24
C THR A 162 -12.66 -2.97 -16.85
N GLY A 163 -13.54 -3.48 -15.98
CA GLY A 163 -13.12 -3.79 -14.61
C GLY A 163 -12.67 -2.52 -13.87
N ASP A 164 -11.64 -2.63 -13.03
CA ASP A 164 -11.02 -1.49 -12.34
C ASP A 164 -9.89 -0.82 -13.15
N LEU A 165 -9.86 -0.98 -14.48
CA LEU A 165 -8.86 -0.35 -15.34
C LEU A 165 -8.93 1.20 -15.31
N ILE A 166 -10.14 1.76 -15.21
CA ILE A 166 -10.39 3.20 -15.18
C ILE A 166 -11.59 3.50 -14.29
N TYR A 167 -11.52 4.60 -13.55
CA TYR A 167 -12.60 5.12 -12.71
C TYR A 167 -13.07 6.47 -13.26
N GLY A 168 -14.35 6.56 -13.65
CA GLY A 168 -15.00 7.80 -14.05
C GLY A 168 -14.19 8.68 -15.01
N ASP A 169 -14.10 9.98 -14.71
CA ASP A 169 -13.41 10.98 -15.54
C ASP A 169 -11.87 10.91 -15.40
N GLY A 170 -11.28 9.80 -15.87
CA GLY A 170 -9.84 9.61 -16.01
C GLY A 170 -9.09 9.43 -14.69
N LYS A 171 -9.64 8.64 -13.76
CA LYS A 171 -9.06 8.36 -12.43
C LYS A 171 -8.76 6.87 -12.26
N ILE A 172 -8.08 6.51 -11.18
CA ILE A 172 -7.91 5.13 -10.70
C ILE A 172 -8.43 5.02 -9.26
N PHE A 173 -8.79 3.80 -8.84
CA PHE A 173 -9.31 3.56 -7.50
C PHE A 173 -8.24 3.78 -6.42
N ASP A 174 -7.05 3.24 -6.64
CA ASP A 174 -5.89 3.39 -5.76
C ASP A 174 -4.58 3.24 -6.56
N LEU A 175 -3.45 3.66 -5.98
CA LEU A 175 -2.12 3.58 -6.59
C LEU A 175 -1.30 2.41 -6.06
N TYR A 176 -1.48 1.98 -4.81
CA TYR A 176 -0.74 0.84 -4.24
C TYR A 176 -1.00 -0.47 -4.98
N SER A 177 -2.14 -0.63 -5.66
CA SER A 177 -2.41 -1.76 -6.56
C SER A 177 -1.58 -1.73 -7.85
N PHE A 178 -0.72 -0.74 -8.06
CA PHE A 178 0.21 -0.69 -9.19
C PHE A 178 1.67 -0.93 -8.80
N GLN A 179 1.98 -1.10 -7.51
CA GLN A 179 3.32 -1.42 -7.05
C GLN A 179 3.75 -2.83 -7.50
N ASP A 180 4.94 -2.94 -8.08
CA ASP A 180 5.49 -4.20 -8.60
C ASP A 180 7.00 -4.10 -8.83
N ALA A 181 7.65 -5.22 -9.09
CA ALA A 181 9.02 -5.21 -9.59
C ALA A 181 9.08 -4.67 -11.04
N ILE A 182 10.24 -4.14 -11.41
CA ILE A 182 10.62 -3.82 -12.79
C ILE A 182 11.90 -4.64 -13.09
N PRO A 183 11.75 -5.90 -13.54
CA PRO A 183 12.89 -6.78 -13.77
C PRO A 183 13.93 -6.20 -14.74
N GLU A 184 13.47 -5.51 -15.78
CA GLU A 184 14.35 -4.94 -16.81
C GLU A 184 15.26 -3.83 -16.25
N ALA A 185 14.79 -3.11 -15.21
CA ALA A 185 15.55 -2.10 -14.50
C ALA A 185 16.27 -2.65 -13.25
N LYS A 186 16.15 -3.97 -12.96
CA LYS A 186 16.62 -4.60 -11.72
C LYS A 186 16.09 -3.89 -10.47
N VAL A 187 14.80 -3.51 -10.49
CA VAL A 187 14.09 -2.88 -9.37
C VAL A 187 13.13 -3.90 -8.77
N GLY A 188 13.28 -4.20 -7.48
CA GLY A 188 12.41 -5.15 -6.77
C GLY A 188 11.02 -4.58 -6.44
N GLY A 189 10.09 -5.42 -5.99
CA GLY A 189 8.70 -5.04 -5.70
C GLY A 189 8.56 -3.89 -4.69
N TYR A 190 9.39 -3.89 -3.66
CA TYR A 190 9.46 -2.82 -2.67
C TYR A 190 9.87 -1.45 -3.26
N HIS A 191 10.72 -1.46 -4.29
CA HIS A 191 11.28 -0.24 -4.88
C HIS A 191 10.51 0.22 -6.15
N GLY A 192 9.61 -0.61 -6.69
CA GLY A 192 8.94 -0.31 -7.96
C GLY A 192 7.64 0.45 -7.79
N TYR A 193 7.77 1.73 -7.41
CA TYR A 193 6.68 2.70 -7.31
C TYR A 193 5.81 2.71 -8.56
N GLY A 194 4.54 2.29 -8.44
CA GLY A 194 3.60 2.28 -9.56
C GLY A 194 4.09 1.55 -10.81
N ALA A 195 4.94 0.52 -10.67
CA ALA A 195 5.58 -0.16 -11.79
C ALA A 195 4.62 -0.68 -12.87
N ARG A 196 3.38 -1.04 -12.52
CA ARG A 196 2.32 -1.47 -13.45
C ARG A 196 1.56 -0.32 -14.12
N LEU A 197 1.90 0.93 -13.86
CA LEU A 197 1.33 2.08 -14.58
C LEU A 197 1.65 2.04 -16.08
N ALA A 198 2.80 1.45 -16.45
CA ALA A 198 3.14 1.17 -17.85
C ALA A 198 2.12 0.20 -18.50
N ASN A 199 1.76 -0.87 -17.79
CA ASN A 199 0.75 -1.82 -18.25
C ASN A 199 -0.63 -1.17 -18.35
N LEU A 200 -0.99 -0.32 -17.38
CA LEU A 200 -2.22 0.46 -17.41
C LEU A 200 -2.31 1.31 -18.68
N ILE A 201 -1.28 2.09 -19.02
CA ILE A 201 -1.27 2.93 -20.22
C ILE A 201 -1.45 2.08 -21.48
N ASN A 202 -0.71 0.98 -21.62
CA ASN A 202 -0.83 0.09 -22.77
C ASN A 202 -2.24 -0.50 -22.90
N SER A 203 -2.83 -0.94 -21.79
CA SER A 203 -4.20 -1.46 -21.73
C SER A 203 -5.24 -0.40 -22.09
N LEU A 204 -5.07 0.84 -21.62
CA LEU A 204 -5.94 1.96 -21.95
C LEU A 204 -5.87 2.33 -23.44
N GLU A 205 -4.69 2.33 -24.05
CA GLU A 205 -4.55 2.57 -25.49
C GLU A 205 -5.14 1.43 -26.34
N LYS A 206 -5.05 0.16 -25.90
CA LYS A 206 -5.78 -0.95 -26.53
C LYS A 206 -7.29 -0.70 -26.53
N ILE A 207 -7.87 -0.33 -25.38
CA ILE A 207 -9.31 -0.02 -25.28
C ILE A 207 -9.67 1.18 -26.16
N LYS A 208 -8.87 2.25 -26.13
CA LYS A 208 -9.08 3.45 -26.95
C LYS A 208 -9.02 3.14 -28.45
N ALA A 209 -8.13 2.25 -28.89
CA ALA A 209 -8.01 1.83 -30.29
C ALA A 209 -9.26 1.09 -30.80
N TRP A 210 -9.97 0.38 -29.92
CA TRP A 210 -11.26 -0.25 -30.25
C TRP A 210 -12.41 0.77 -30.43
N LYS A 211 -12.20 2.02 -30.03
CA LYS A 211 -13.14 3.15 -30.14
C LYS A 211 -14.50 2.84 -29.49
N PRO A 212 -14.55 2.52 -28.19
CA PRO A 212 -15.81 2.35 -27.48
C PRO A 212 -16.60 3.66 -27.47
N ASP A 213 -17.92 3.54 -27.64
CA ASP A 213 -18.86 4.64 -27.44
C ASP A 213 -19.08 4.88 -25.93
N ILE A 214 -18.96 3.82 -25.13
CA ILE A 214 -19.22 3.86 -23.70
C ILE A 214 -18.34 2.86 -22.95
N ILE A 215 -17.82 3.27 -21.79
CA ILE A 215 -17.14 2.37 -20.85
C ILE A 215 -18.01 2.23 -19.60
N TYR A 216 -18.25 0.97 -19.23
CA TYR A 216 -18.83 0.62 -17.94
C TYR A 216 -17.71 0.04 -17.07
N PRO A 217 -17.20 0.76 -16.05
CA PRO A 217 -16.18 0.23 -15.15
C PRO A 217 -16.78 -0.66 -14.05
N ALA A 218 -15.96 -1.43 -13.33
CA ALA A 218 -16.41 -2.20 -12.16
C ALA A 218 -16.80 -1.30 -10.98
N ARG A 219 -16.28 -0.08 -10.93
CA ARG A 219 -16.54 0.92 -9.88
C ARG A 219 -16.58 2.32 -10.48
N GLY A 220 -17.38 3.17 -9.85
CA GLY A 220 -17.53 4.57 -10.27
C GLY A 220 -18.55 4.78 -11.38
N PRO A 221 -18.70 6.02 -11.84
CA PRO A 221 -19.69 6.37 -12.84
C PRO A 221 -19.36 5.75 -14.20
N VAL A 222 -20.40 5.58 -15.01
CA VAL A 222 -20.29 5.21 -16.41
C VAL A 222 -19.61 6.34 -17.19
N ILE A 223 -18.85 5.99 -18.22
CA ILE A 223 -18.02 6.91 -18.97
C ILE A 223 -18.54 7.03 -20.40
N ASP A 224 -19.26 8.12 -20.67
CA ASP A 224 -19.88 8.41 -21.98
C ASP A 224 -18.91 9.05 -22.99
N ASN A 225 -17.72 9.47 -22.54
CA ASN A 225 -16.65 9.93 -23.44
C ASN A 225 -15.34 9.18 -23.18
N PRO A 226 -15.25 7.91 -23.61
CA PRO A 226 -14.09 7.06 -23.36
C PRO A 226 -12.76 7.67 -23.80
N LYS A 227 -12.69 8.24 -25.02
CA LYS A 227 -11.46 8.82 -25.55
C LYS A 227 -10.91 9.93 -24.65
N LYS A 228 -11.79 10.82 -24.18
CA LYS A 228 -11.40 11.93 -23.28
C LYS A 228 -10.94 11.41 -21.92
N ALA A 229 -11.70 10.51 -21.30
CA ALA A 229 -11.38 9.96 -19.99
C ALA A 229 -10.06 9.17 -20.01
N ILE A 230 -9.85 8.33 -21.02
CA ILE A 230 -8.60 7.58 -21.21
C ILE A 230 -7.41 8.52 -21.38
N THR A 231 -7.52 9.49 -22.30
CA THR A 231 -6.43 10.45 -22.56
C THR A 231 -6.07 11.22 -21.29
N LYS A 232 -7.08 11.64 -20.52
CA LYS A 232 -6.90 12.32 -19.24
C LYS A 232 -6.18 11.46 -18.20
N LEU A 233 -6.54 10.18 -18.10
CA LEU A 233 -5.87 9.26 -17.16
C LEU A 233 -4.41 9.04 -17.55
N VAL A 234 -4.12 8.77 -18.84
CA VAL A 234 -2.75 8.60 -19.34
C VAL A 234 -1.90 9.83 -18.98
N SER A 235 -2.39 11.05 -19.26
CA SER A 235 -1.66 12.28 -18.93
C SER A 235 -1.41 12.44 -17.42
N ARG A 236 -2.39 12.11 -16.56
CA ARG A 236 -2.23 12.18 -15.10
C ARG A 236 -1.18 11.21 -14.58
N VAL A 237 -1.19 9.98 -15.09
CA VAL A 237 -0.23 8.93 -14.73
C VAL A 237 1.19 9.31 -15.15
N GLN A 238 1.35 9.83 -16.38
CA GLN A 238 2.64 10.32 -16.86
C GLN A 238 3.15 11.51 -16.05
N ALA A 239 2.28 12.46 -15.71
CA ALA A 239 2.64 13.60 -14.85
C ALA A 239 3.08 13.15 -13.46
N LEU A 240 2.39 12.17 -12.85
CA LEU A 240 2.80 11.58 -11.57
C LEU A 240 4.18 10.96 -11.67
N TYR A 241 4.42 10.12 -12.67
CA TYR A 241 5.68 9.38 -12.79
C TYR A 241 6.87 10.30 -13.09
N GLN A 242 6.68 11.31 -13.94
CA GLN A 242 7.68 12.36 -14.19
C GLN A 242 8.05 13.09 -12.90
N ASN A 243 7.04 13.47 -12.10
CA ASN A 243 7.26 14.16 -10.83
C ASN A 243 7.88 13.24 -9.76
N TYR A 244 7.51 11.97 -9.71
CA TYR A 244 8.12 10.96 -8.84
C TYR A 244 9.64 10.87 -9.09
N LEU A 245 10.05 10.63 -10.34
CA LEU A 245 11.47 10.54 -10.70
C LEU A 245 12.26 11.81 -10.33
N SER A 246 11.62 12.98 -10.41
CA SER A 246 12.26 14.28 -10.16
C SER A 246 12.81 14.48 -8.76
N THR A 247 12.41 13.66 -7.78
CA THR A 247 12.90 13.71 -6.39
C THR A 247 13.29 12.33 -5.85
N ASN A 248 13.33 11.29 -6.67
CA ASN A 248 13.44 9.92 -6.19
C ASN A 248 14.87 9.58 -5.73
N ALA A 249 15.01 9.13 -4.48
CA ALA A 249 16.27 8.68 -3.91
C ALA A 249 16.89 7.46 -4.63
N LEU A 250 16.11 6.67 -5.38
CA LEU A 250 16.65 5.58 -6.21
C LEU A 250 17.65 6.08 -7.27
N HIS A 251 17.66 7.36 -7.63
CA HIS A 251 18.74 7.90 -8.44
C HIS A 251 20.12 7.67 -7.79
N TRP A 252 20.25 7.87 -6.47
CA TRP A 252 21.48 7.60 -5.74
C TRP A 252 21.87 6.12 -5.78
N TYR A 253 20.95 5.20 -5.44
CA TYR A 253 21.27 3.78 -5.29
C TYR A 253 21.39 3.05 -6.64
N PHE A 254 20.52 3.37 -7.59
CA PHE A 254 20.33 2.62 -8.84
C PHE A 254 20.86 3.33 -10.07
N LYS A 255 21.29 4.59 -9.92
CA LYS A 255 21.89 5.43 -10.96
C LYS A 255 20.91 5.76 -12.10
N GLU A 256 21.31 6.74 -12.91
CA GLU A 256 20.48 7.34 -13.96
C GLU A 256 19.92 6.31 -14.96
N GLU A 257 20.74 5.35 -15.39
CA GLU A 257 20.33 4.38 -16.41
C GLU A 257 19.12 3.53 -15.99
N ARG A 258 19.08 3.05 -14.74
CA ARG A 258 17.92 2.29 -14.24
C ARG A 258 16.69 3.20 -14.11
N MET A 259 16.88 4.46 -13.70
CA MET A 259 15.78 5.43 -13.63
C MET A 259 15.23 5.78 -15.03
N ARG A 260 16.09 5.80 -16.05
CA ARG A 260 15.69 5.97 -17.45
C ARG A 260 14.83 4.82 -17.94
N ILE A 261 15.24 3.57 -17.67
CA ILE A 261 14.43 2.38 -18.00
C ILE A 261 13.06 2.46 -17.32
N CYS A 262 13.02 2.83 -16.04
CA CYS A 262 11.77 3.05 -15.31
C CYS A 262 10.89 4.12 -15.98
N GLY A 263 11.46 5.29 -16.28
CA GLY A 263 10.78 6.42 -16.89
C GLY A 263 10.20 6.13 -18.27
N GLU A 264 10.99 5.53 -19.17
CA GLU A 264 10.58 5.26 -20.55
C GLU A 264 9.38 4.30 -20.64
N ARG A 265 9.22 3.39 -19.67
CA ARG A 265 8.07 2.47 -19.60
C ARG A 265 6.73 3.21 -19.45
N VAL A 266 6.72 4.35 -18.75
CA VAL A 266 5.49 5.11 -18.45
C VAL A 266 5.36 6.35 -19.33
N LEU A 267 6.47 7.05 -19.55
CA LEU A 267 6.51 8.33 -20.26
C LEU A 267 6.60 8.14 -21.79
N GLY A 268 7.09 6.98 -22.24
CA GLY A 268 7.40 6.69 -23.63
C GLY A 268 8.89 6.73 -23.91
N LYS A 269 9.34 5.93 -24.89
CA LYS A 269 10.75 5.81 -25.29
C LYS A 269 11.36 7.17 -25.66
N GLY A 270 12.54 7.48 -25.16
CA GLY A 270 13.24 8.75 -25.43
C GLY A 270 12.67 9.97 -24.69
N SER A 271 11.72 9.78 -23.77
CA SER A 271 11.21 10.87 -22.95
C SER A 271 12.27 11.41 -22.01
N LYS A 272 12.31 12.73 -21.85
CA LYS A 272 13.20 13.37 -20.87
C LYS A 272 12.76 13.01 -19.45
N ILE A 273 13.63 12.33 -18.71
CA ILE A 273 13.49 12.19 -17.27
C ILE A 273 14.14 13.39 -16.57
N ASN A 274 13.55 13.84 -15.47
CA ASN A 274 14.19 14.80 -14.58
C ASN A 274 14.64 14.02 -13.35
N LEU A 275 15.91 14.14 -12.98
CA LEU A 275 16.48 13.59 -11.75
C LEU A 275 17.15 14.72 -11.00
N MET A 276 16.99 14.75 -9.68
CA MET A 276 17.71 15.72 -8.85
C MET A 276 19.21 15.34 -8.82
N PRO A 277 20.13 16.30 -9.06
CA PRO A 277 21.56 16.11 -8.84
C PRO A 277 21.87 15.75 -7.39
N TYR A 278 23.02 15.13 -7.14
CA TYR A 278 23.43 14.83 -5.77
C TYR A 278 23.79 16.12 -5.04
N CYS A 279 23.22 16.30 -3.85
CA CYS A 279 23.55 17.41 -2.98
C CYS A 279 24.95 17.24 -2.36
N LEU A 280 25.37 18.22 -1.55
CA LEU A 280 26.64 18.14 -0.84
C LEU A 280 26.69 16.90 0.04
N HIS A 281 27.71 16.07 -0.16
CA HIS A 281 28.01 14.90 0.63
C HIS A 281 29.51 14.83 0.92
N LEU A 282 29.88 14.44 2.14
CA LEU A 282 31.25 14.33 2.62
C LEU A 282 31.43 13.04 3.41
N ASP A 283 32.67 12.66 3.67
CA ASP A 283 32.98 11.53 4.52
C ASP A 283 32.38 11.70 5.93
N THR A 284 31.89 10.60 6.47
CA THR A 284 31.27 10.55 7.79
C THR A 284 32.32 10.89 8.88
N PRO A 285 31.99 11.72 9.88
CA PRO A 285 32.92 12.06 10.96
C PRO A 285 33.46 10.84 11.71
N ASP A 286 34.74 10.87 12.09
CA ASP A 286 35.46 9.75 12.71
C ASP A 286 34.86 9.26 14.06
N TRP A 287 34.07 10.09 14.73
CA TRP A 287 33.34 9.70 15.94
C TRP A 287 32.06 8.90 15.67
N ILE A 288 31.78 8.59 14.40
CA ILE A 288 30.68 7.72 13.98
C ILE A 288 31.28 6.54 13.21
N ILE A 289 31.21 5.34 13.81
CA ILE A 289 31.60 4.12 13.12
C ILE A 289 30.44 3.63 12.27
N GLN A 290 30.71 3.31 11.00
CA GLN A 290 29.73 2.80 10.06
C GLN A 290 29.99 1.34 9.69
N TYR A 291 28.92 0.54 9.66
CA TYR A 291 28.95 -0.76 9.00
C TYR A 291 27.57 -1.13 8.43
N SER A 292 27.49 -1.23 7.10
CA SER A 292 26.22 -1.50 6.39
C SER A 292 25.13 -0.50 6.87
N THR A 293 23.97 -0.99 7.33
CA THR A 293 22.84 -0.20 7.85
C THR A 293 22.98 0.25 9.30
N SER A 294 24.01 -0.16 10.02
CA SER A 294 24.23 0.24 11.42
C SER A 294 25.22 1.40 11.54
N ARG A 295 25.03 2.24 12.55
CA ARG A 295 25.98 3.28 12.96
C ARG A 295 26.25 3.19 14.45
N ILE A 296 27.45 3.57 14.88
CA ILE A 296 27.79 3.66 16.31
C ILE A 296 28.33 5.06 16.57
N ILE A 297 27.66 5.81 17.45
CA ILE A 297 28.17 7.07 17.97
C ILE A 297 29.16 6.73 19.06
N VAL A 298 30.39 7.24 18.98
CA VAL A 298 31.47 6.94 19.93
C VAL A 298 31.73 8.16 20.81
N ALA A 299 31.66 7.96 22.13
CA ALA A 299 32.01 8.98 23.12
C ALA A 299 33.51 9.03 23.40
N ASP A 300 33.99 10.17 23.86
CA ASP A 300 35.41 10.41 24.16
C ASP A 300 35.95 9.43 25.22
N ASN A 301 35.09 8.89 26.09
CA ASN A 301 35.45 7.86 27.07
C ASN A 301 35.51 6.43 26.49
N GLY A 302 35.21 6.25 25.19
CA GLY A 302 35.20 4.98 24.48
C GLY A 302 33.87 4.21 24.51
N HIS A 303 32.81 4.75 25.11
CA HIS A 303 31.47 4.13 25.07
C HIS A 303 30.80 4.36 23.72
N GLY A 304 29.94 3.43 23.31
CA GLY A 304 29.21 3.46 22.06
C GLY A 304 27.70 3.57 22.27
N PHE A 305 27.02 4.25 21.35
CA PHE A 305 25.56 4.23 21.23
C PHE A 305 25.19 3.72 19.84
N LEU A 306 24.50 2.59 19.78
CA LEU A 306 24.19 1.92 18.52
C LEU A 306 22.93 2.51 17.90
N ILE A 307 22.97 2.79 16.61
CA ILE A 307 21.82 3.16 15.80
C ILE A 307 21.59 2.00 14.83
N ASP A 308 20.46 1.32 15.03
CA ASP A 308 20.01 0.13 14.28
C ASP A 308 20.94 -1.10 14.37
N CYS A 309 20.34 -2.29 14.24
CA CYS A 309 21.06 -3.57 14.14
C CYS A 309 20.23 -4.54 13.28
N GLY A 310 20.44 -4.46 11.97
CA GLY A 310 19.58 -5.12 10.99
C GLY A 310 19.90 -6.57 10.66
N GLY A 311 21.09 -7.06 10.98
CA GLY A 311 21.50 -8.37 10.51
C GLY A 311 22.64 -8.96 11.31
N LYS A 312 22.87 -10.25 11.10
CA LYS A 312 23.87 -11.01 11.85
C LYS A 312 25.27 -10.43 11.66
N ASN A 313 25.60 -9.98 10.44
CA ASN A 313 26.91 -9.40 10.16
C ASN A 313 27.13 -8.08 10.92
N GLN A 314 26.09 -7.23 11.00
CA GLN A 314 26.12 -5.99 11.77
C GLN A 314 26.31 -6.31 13.26
N PHE A 315 25.57 -7.28 13.78
CA PHE A 315 25.70 -7.69 15.18
C PHE A 315 27.09 -8.23 15.51
N GLU A 316 27.62 -9.16 14.71
CA GLU A 316 28.97 -9.71 14.92
C GLU A 316 30.06 -8.65 14.77
N TYR A 317 29.89 -7.68 13.87
CA TYR A 317 30.81 -6.55 13.74
C TYR A 317 30.85 -5.70 15.02
N VAL A 318 29.69 -5.35 15.60
CA VAL A 318 29.65 -4.58 16.87
C VAL A 318 30.30 -5.37 18.00
N LYS A 319 30.08 -6.70 18.08
CA LYS A 319 30.73 -7.56 19.07
C LYS A 319 32.25 -7.58 18.92
N ASP A 320 32.74 -7.66 17.69
CA ASP A 320 34.17 -7.66 17.39
C ASP A 320 34.83 -6.32 17.80
N LEU A 321 34.18 -5.18 17.55
CA LEU A 321 34.66 -3.88 18.02
C LEU A 321 34.77 -3.80 19.55
N VAL A 322 33.79 -4.36 20.27
CA VAL A 322 33.83 -4.42 21.73
C VAL A 322 34.92 -5.37 22.23
N ALA A 323 35.02 -6.55 21.64
CA ALA A 323 36.02 -7.56 22.02
C ALA A 323 37.47 -7.06 21.79
N LYS A 324 37.70 -6.27 20.75
CA LYS A 324 39.00 -5.66 20.43
C LYS A 324 39.30 -4.40 21.24
N GLY A 325 38.36 -3.92 22.07
CA GLY A 325 38.52 -2.70 22.86
C GLY A 325 38.46 -1.41 22.05
N VAL A 326 38.00 -1.45 20.79
CA VAL A 326 37.74 -0.25 19.97
C VAL A 326 36.57 0.53 20.57
N ILE A 327 35.57 -0.19 21.07
CA ILE A 327 34.47 0.35 21.87
C ILE A 327 34.50 -0.36 23.22
N LYS A 328 34.37 0.37 24.33
CA LYS A 328 34.35 -0.22 25.67
C LYS A 328 33.05 -0.97 25.97
N GLN A 329 31.92 -0.35 25.64
CA GLN A 329 30.57 -0.87 25.90
C GLN A 329 29.56 -0.18 24.99
N ILE A 330 28.46 -0.87 24.67
CA ILE A 330 27.27 -0.24 24.07
C ILE A 330 26.29 0.13 25.18
N ASP A 331 26.00 1.43 25.33
CA ASP A 331 25.17 1.97 26.41
C ASP A 331 23.67 1.98 26.07
N GLY A 332 23.32 1.87 24.78
CA GLY A 332 21.94 1.88 24.31
C GLY A 332 21.83 1.69 22.81
N ILE A 333 20.62 1.37 22.37
CA ILE A 333 20.28 1.21 20.95
C ILE A 333 19.10 2.11 20.60
N PHE A 334 19.24 3.00 19.62
CA PHE A 334 18.09 3.66 19.00
C PHE A 334 17.72 2.93 17.70
N VAL A 335 16.45 2.59 17.55
CA VAL A 335 15.93 1.96 16.32
C VAL A 335 15.24 3.04 15.51
N THR A 336 15.73 3.35 14.31
CA THR A 336 15.13 4.39 13.48
C THR A 336 13.75 4.00 12.98
N HIS A 337 13.58 2.79 12.45
CA HIS A 337 12.29 2.35 11.93
C HIS A 337 12.18 0.82 11.90
N THR A 338 11.03 0.33 11.47
CA THR A 338 10.60 -1.05 11.73
C THR A 338 11.03 -2.05 10.66
N HIS A 339 11.74 -1.62 9.61
CA HIS A 339 12.25 -2.55 8.60
C HIS A 339 13.33 -3.47 9.19
N ASP A 340 13.39 -4.69 8.68
CA ASP A 340 14.14 -5.79 9.28
C ASP A 340 15.63 -5.66 9.01
N ASP A 341 16.02 -5.04 7.91
CA ASP A 341 17.39 -4.61 7.62
C ASP A 341 17.93 -3.51 8.55
N HIS A 342 17.10 -3.03 9.50
CA HIS A 342 17.49 -2.14 10.60
C HIS A 342 17.18 -2.71 11.99
N SER A 343 16.16 -3.57 12.11
CA SER A 343 15.63 -4.01 13.40
C SER A 343 15.83 -5.49 13.75
N HIS A 344 16.18 -6.36 12.78
CA HIS A 344 16.09 -7.82 12.96
C HIS A 344 16.91 -8.35 14.14
N MET A 345 18.12 -7.80 14.36
CA MET A 345 19.06 -8.24 15.39
C MET A 345 19.08 -7.31 16.62
N VAL A 346 18.26 -6.26 16.68
CA VAL A 346 18.24 -5.32 17.81
C VAL A 346 17.94 -6.04 19.12
N LYS A 347 16.97 -6.96 19.15
CA LYS A 347 16.66 -7.75 20.34
C LYS A 347 17.91 -8.48 20.86
N ALA A 348 18.58 -9.23 19.99
CA ALA A 348 19.75 -10.01 20.36
C ALA A 348 20.94 -9.12 20.77
N ALA A 349 21.10 -7.97 20.11
CA ALA A 349 22.10 -6.97 20.48
C ALA A 349 21.84 -6.37 21.86
N ALA A 350 20.61 -5.96 22.14
CA ALA A 350 20.22 -5.42 23.45
C ALA A 350 20.46 -6.42 24.58
N GLU A 351 20.08 -7.69 24.37
CA GLU A 351 20.31 -8.79 25.33
C GLU A 351 21.80 -9.06 25.55
N TYR A 352 22.61 -9.06 24.48
CA TYR A 352 24.04 -9.34 24.57
C TYR A 352 24.82 -8.20 25.24
N PHE A 353 24.55 -6.95 24.89
CA PHE A 353 25.22 -5.78 25.46
C PHE A 353 24.58 -5.30 26.78
N ASN A 354 23.46 -5.92 27.19
CA ASN A 354 22.68 -5.56 28.37
C ASN A 354 22.37 -4.05 28.43
N CYS A 355 21.75 -3.53 27.37
CA CYS A 355 21.49 -2.10 27.21
C CYS A 355 20.03 -1.82 26.80
N PRO A 356 19.48 -0.63 27.16
CA PRO A 356 18.13 -0.24 26.78
C PRO A 356 17.98 0.02 25.28
N VAL A 357 16.77 -0.27 24.76
CA VAL A 357 16.36 0.08 23.40
C VAL A 357 15.43 1.30 23.43
N PHE A 358 15.66 2.24 22.54
CA PHE A 358 14.91 3.48 22.39
C PHE A 358 14.21 3.50 21.02
N ALA A 359 12.99 4.02 21.01
CA ALA A 359 12.20 4.32 19.81
C ALA A 359 11.21 5.44 20.16
N THR A 360 10.59 6.08 19.17
CA THR A 360 9.52 7.04 19.48
C THR A 360 8.19 6.33 19.76
N ASN A 361 7.32 6.98 20.55
CA ASN A 361 6.03 6.40 20.98
C ASN A 361 5.09 6.03 19.82
N GLU A 362 5.22 6.72 18.69
CA GLU A 362 4.39 6.54 17.50
C GLU A 362 4.58 5.18 16.83
N TYR A 363 5.75 4.55 16.97
CA TYR A 363 6.04 3.25 16.34
C TYR A 363 6.57 2.17 17.28
N LYS A 364 6.81 2.46 18.56
CA LYS A 364 7.30 1.44 19.51
C LYS A 364 6.43 0.17 19.53
N ASP A 365 5.10 0.31 19.41
CA ASP A 365 4.19 -0.85 19.42
C ASP A 365 4.43 -1.80 18.24
N VAL A 366 4.92 -1.30 17.11
CA VAL A 366 5.30 -2.16 15.98
C VAL A 366 6.53 -3.01 16.33
N LEU A 367 7.52 -2.41 16.97
CA LEU A 367 8.75 -3.10 17.38
C LEU A 367 8.48 -4.11 18.51
N GLU A 368 7.59 -3.76 19.45
CA GLU A 368 7.17 -4.64 20.54
C GLU A 368 6.23 -5.75 20.08
N ASN A 369 5.40 -5.48 19.06
CA ASN A 369 4.33 -6.36 18.63
C ASN A 369 4.27 -6.50 17.09
N PRO A 370 5.35 -6.90 16.38
CA PRO A 370 5.39 -6.86 14.92
C PRO A 370 4.33 -7.76 14.28
N GLY A 371 3.97 -8.87 14.94
CA GLY A 371 2.93 -9.78 14.46
C GLY A 371 1.51 -9.19 14.42
N ARG A 372 1.29 -8.04 15.07
CA ARG A 372 0.02 -7.30 15.07
C ARG A 372 -0.12 -6.36 13.88
N TYR A 373 0.88 -6.26 13.01
CA TYR A 373 0.91 -5.39 11.84
C TYR A 373 1.12 -6.21 10.55
N LEU A 374 0.72 -5.63 9.43
CA LEU A 374 1.14 -6.03 8.09
C LEU A 374 1.75 -4.81 7.41
N MET A 375 3.06 -4.81 7.28
CA MET A 375 3.84 -3.74 6.67
C MET A 375 5.05 -4.34 5.94
N PRO A 376 5.71 -3.57 5.08
CA PRO A 376 6.93 -4.02 4.42
C PRO A 376 8.01 -4.39 5.43
N GLY A 377 8.79 -5.43 5.13
CA GLY A 377 10.06 -5.74 5.80
C GLY A 377 10.01 -5.82 7.33
N LEU A 378 8.99 -6.38 7.97
CA LEU A 378 8.99 -6.56 9.42
C LEU A 378 9.84 -7.76 9.89
N THR A 379 10.41 -7.67 11.08
CA THR A 379 10.98 -8.83 11.78
C THR A 379 9.93 -9.58 12.60
N LYS A 380 10.14 -10.88 12.84
CA LYS A 380 9.36 -11.66 13.83
C LYS A 380 9.86 -11.45 15.27
N ASN A 381 11.03 -10.84 15.44
CA ASN A 381 11.72 -10.71 16.71
C ASN A 381 11.19 -9.49 17.47
N ALA A 382 10.15 -9.69 18.28
CA ALA A 382 9.62 -8.67 19.17
C ALA A 382 10.69 -8.19 20.17
N ILE A 383 10.88 -6.88 20.27
CA ILE A 383 11.77 -6.25 21.24
C ILE A 383 10.94 -5.88 22.46
N LYS A 384 11.34 -6.31 23.66
CA LYS A 384 10.60 -6.00 24.90
C LYS A 384 11.11 -4.72 25.54
N ASP A 385 10.25 -4.10 26.35
CA ASP A 385 10.61 -3.00 27.25
C ASP A 385 11.28 -1.81 26.56
N ILE A 386 10.78 -1.45 25.37
CA ILE A 386 11.33 -0.32 24.60
C ILE A 386 11.03 0.98 25.35
N LYS A 387 12.07 1.79 25.57
CA LYS A 387 11.92 3.13 26.10
C LYS A 387 11.35 4.05 25.02
N GLY A 388 10.03 4.26 25.08
CA GLY A 388 9.28 5.12 24.18
C GLY A 388 9.50 6.61 24.44
N MET A 389 10.26 7.26 23.57
CA MET A 389 10.55 8.69 23.62
C MET A 389 9.43 9.50 22.96
N LYS A 390 9.11 10.68 23.49
CA LYS A 390 8.21 11.63 22.82
C LYS A 390 8.95 12.35 21.69
N ASP A 391 8.22 12.76 20.65
CA ASP A 391 8.78 13.65 19.62
C ASP A 391 9.31 14.96 20.26
N GLY A 392 10.58 15.26 20.01
CA GLY A 392 11.31 16.39 20.59
C GLY A 392 11.92 16.11 21.97
N GLU A 393 11.74 14.92 22.54
CA GLU A 393 12.34 14.57 23.83
C GLU A 393 13.86 14.53 23.74
N ALA A 394 14.51 15.10 24.76
CA ALA A 394 15.95 15.30 24.78
C ALA A 394 16.60 14.47 25.89
N MET A 395 17.77 13.88 25.61
CA MET A 395 18.54 13.08 26.56
C MET A 395 20.03 13.44 26.48
N LYS A 396 20.66 13.69 27.62
CA LYS A 396 22.12 13.79 27.69
C LYS A 396 22.73 12.39 27.74
N TRP A 397 23.76 12.15 26.92
CA TRP A 397 24.56 10.93 26.93
C TRP A 397 26.04 11.32 26.73
N HIS A 398 26.85 11.16 27.78
CA HIS A 398 28.23 11.68 27.85
C HIS A 398 28.31 13.16 27.39
N GLU A 399 29.16 13.49 26.42
CA GLU A 399 29.30 14.83 25.83
C GLU A 399 28.21 15.19 24.82
N TYR A 400 27.29 14.26 24.51
CA TYR A 400 26.25 14.45 23.52
C TYR A 400 24.91 14.89 24.12
N GLN A 401 24.21 15.71 23.35
CA GLN A 401 22.78 15.95 23.50
C GLN A 401 22.05 15.22 22.38
N PHE A 402 21.19 14.29 22.76
CA PHE A 402 20.29 13.59 21.84
C PHE A 402 18.92 14.24 21.86
N THR A 403 18.28 14.36 20.69
CA THR A 403 16.87 14.75 20.54
C THR A 403 16.16 13.77 19.61
N PHE A 404 15.18 13.03 20.15
CA PHE A 404 14.42 12.01 19.44
C PHE A 404 13.27 12.65 18.67
N ARG A 405 13.07 12.29 17.41
CA ARG A 405 12.03 12.88 16.55
C ARG A 405 11.18 11.80 15.89
N PHE A 406 9.86 12.03 15.88
CA PHE A 406 8.98 11.29 14.97
C PHE A 406 9.12 11.86 13.56
N PHE A 407 9.65 11.05 12.65
CA PHE A 407 10.17 11.46 11.35
C PHE A 407 9.64 10.55 10.23
N PRO A 408 8.33 10.64 9.90
CA PRO A 408 7.64 9.70 9.01
C PRO A 408 8.02 9.86 7.52
N GLY A 409 9.29 9.71 7.16
CA GLY A 409 9.81 9.88 5.80
C GLY A 409 9.57 8.65 4.93
N GLN A 410 10.53 7.71 4.89
CA GLN A 410 10.45 6.50 4.06
C GLN A 410 9.22 5.64 4.37
N MET A 411 8.81 5.63 5.64
CA MET A 411 7.59 5.00 6.12
C MET A 411 6.94 5.81 7.24
N TYR A 412 5.65 5.58 7.48
CA TYR A 412 4.93 6.29 8.54
C TYR A 412 5.51 6.01 9.94
N TYR A 413 5.90 4.76 10.21
CA TYR A 413 6.45 4.32 11.49
C TYR A 413 7.97 4.47 11.52
N HIS A 414 8.42 5.73 11.47
CA HIS A 414 9.82 6.09 11.30
C HIS A 414 10.21 7.22 12.27
N GLY A 415 11.39 7.08 12.87
CA GLY A 415 12.00 8.00 13.82
C GLY A 415 13.41 8.40 13.41
N ALA A 416 13.85 9.53 13.96
CA ALA A 416 15.17 10.09 13.72
C ALA A 416 15.80 10.60 15.03
N LEU A 417 17.13 10.69 15.06
CA LEU A 417 17.89 11.12 16.22
C LEU A 417 18.82 12.28 15.86
N LEU A 418 18.57 13.45 16.43
CA LEU A 418 19.49 14.58 16.35
C LEU A 418 20.54 14.46 17.44
N VAL A 419 21.80 14.56 17.05
CA VAL A 419 22.97 14.36 17.90
C VAL A 419 23.86 15.59 17.81
N GLU A 420 24.03 16.24 18.95
CA GLU A 420 24.84 17.45 19.09
C GLU A 420 25.99 17.17 20.07
N ARG A 421 27.22 17.57 19.70
CA ARG A 421 28.40 17.54 20.58
C ARG A 421 29.18 18.85 20.50
N PRO A 422 29.94 19.22 21.55
CA PRO A 422 30.78 20.41 21.50
C PRO A 422 31.74 20.40 20.31
N LYS A 423 31.91 21.57 19.66
CA LYS A 423 32.88 21.83 18.59
C LYS A 423 32.72 20.97 17.32
N ALA A 424 31.59 20.30 17.13
CA ALA A 424 31.25 19.63 15.88
C ALA A 424 29.91 20.13 15.34
N ASN A 425 29.71 20.00 14.03
CA ASN A 425 28.38 20.21 13.46
C ASN A 425 27.42 19.11 13.95
N PRO A 426 26.15 19.42 14.24
CA PRO A 426 25.16 18.42 14.58
C PRO A 426 24.97 17.39 13.47
N VAL A 427 24.56 16.18 13.85
CA VAL A 427 24.26 15.08 12.94
C VAL A 427 22.85 14.58 13.22
N PHE A 428 22.04 14.46 12.19
CA PHE A 428 20.67 13.95 12.27
C PHE A 428 20.60 12.59 11.56
N PHE A 429 20.47 11.52 12.35
CA PHE A 429 20.27 10.17 11.86
C PHE A 429 18.82 10.02 11.44
N ILE A 430 18.56 9.99 10.14
CA ILE A 430 17.21 10.11 9.55
C ILE A 430 16.65 8.78 9.04
N GLY A 431 17.26 7.66 9.42
CA GLY A 431 16.91 6.35 8.85
C GLY A 431 17.04 6.40 7.32
N ASP A 432 16.12 5.72 6.67
CA ASP A 432 16.09 5.69 5.21
C ASP A 432 15.26 6.82 4.57
N SER A 433 15.07 7.97 5.22
CA SER A 433 14.10 8.98 4.75
C SER A 433 14.57 9.84 3.57
N PHE A 434 15.86 10.12 3.49
CA PHE A 434 16.43 10.91 2.39
C PHE A 434 17.74 10.30 1.92
N ALA A 435 18.09 10.53 0.68
CA ALA A 435 19.41 10.28 0.13
C ALA A 435 19.95 11.56 -0.54
N PRO A 436 21.23 11.62 -0.96
CA PRO A 436 21.77 12.80 -1.62
C PRO A 436 21.00 13.23 -2.89
N SER A 437 20.23 12.32 -3.50
CA SER A 437 19.40 12.59 -4.69
C SER A 437 17.92 12.85 -4.39
N GLY A 438 17.49 12.93 -3.13
CA GLY A 438 16.10 13.27 -2.77
C GLY A 438 15.48 12.38 -1.70
N ILE A 439 14.25 11.93 -1.94
CA ILE A 439 13.36 11.27 -0.97
C ILE A 439 13.15 9.79 -1.30
N ASP A 440 13.09 8.96 -0.26
CA ASP A 440 12.91 7.51 -0.36
C ASP A 440 11.41 7.12 -0.26
N ASP A 441 10.58 7.66 -1.15
CA ASP A 441 9.11 7.45 -1.16
C ASP A 441 8.64 6.39 -2.17
N TYR A 442 9.52 5.46 -2.52
CA TYR A 442 9.33 4.50 -3.60
C TYR A 442 8.42 3.29 -3.26
N CYS A 443 8.01 3.13 -2.01
CA CYS A 443 7.12 2.05 -1.56
C CYS A 443 5.79 2.61 -1.03
N LEU A 444 4.71 2.49 -1.79
CA LEU A 444 3.38 2.98 -1.42
C LEU A 444 2.82 2.31 -0.16
N LEU A 445 3.20 1.05 0.10
CA LEU A 445 2.79 0.30 1.28
C LEU A 445 3.53 0.71 2.57
N ASN A 446 4.52 1.61 2.48
CA ASN A 446 5.12 2.26 3.65
C ASN A 446 4.26 3.42 4.20
N ARG A 447 3.15 3.77 3.55
CA ARG A 447 2.23 4.84 3.97
C ARG A 447 2.91 6.23 3.98
N ASN A 448 3.52 6.63 2.85
CA ASN A 448 4.07 7.98 2.67
C ASN A 448 2.94 9.02 2.55
N LEU A 449 2.32 9.37 3.68
CA LEU A 449 1.16 10.26 3.71
C LEU A 449 1.51 11.66 3.18
N VAL A 450 0.51 12.33 2.60
CA VAL A 450 0.66 13.67 1.98
C VAL A 450 -0.10 14.76 2.73
N HIS A 451 -0.43 14.54 4.00
CA HIS A 451 -0.95 15.60 4.88
C HIS A 451 0.17 16.58 5.26
N ASP A 452 -0.18 17.85 5.47
CA ASP A 452 0.80 18.92 5.77
C ASP A 452 1.60 18.69 7.07
N ASP A 453 1.04 17.94 8.01
CA ASP A 453 1.63 17.62 9.32
C ASP A 453 2.09 16.17 9.47
N SER A 454 2.14 15.41 8.37
CA SER A 454 2.61 14.03 8.32
C SER A 454 3.56 13.81 7.15
N GLY A 455 4.08 12.59 6.99
CA GLY A 455 4.92 12.22 5.85
C GLY A 455 6.13 13.13 5.62
N TYR A 456 6.48 13.30 4.34
CA TYR A 456 7.53 14.23 3.91
C TYR A 456 7.25 15.71 4.22
N PRO A 457 6.02 16.27 4.12
CA PRO A 457 5.75 17.64 4.54
C PRO A 457 6.25 17.94 5.97
N ARG A 458 5.99 17.02 6.89
CA ARG A 458 6.55 17.10 8.24
C ARG A 458 8.07 16.97 8.24
N CYS A 459 8.64 16.03 7.51
CA CYS A 459 10.09 15.85 7.46
C CYS A 459 10.82 17.09 6.92
N PHE A 460 10.30 17.75 5.88
CA PHE A 460 10.83 19.01 5.37
C PHE A 460 10.82 20.11 6.42
N LYS A 461 9.71 20.26 7.15
CA LYS A 461 9.60 21.22 8.25
C LYS A 461 10.69 20.97 9.31
N ILE A 462 10.85 19.71 9.71
CA ILE A 462 11.87 19.33 10.70
C ILE A 462 13.27 19.66 10.19
N VAL A 463 13.61 19.29 8.95
CA VAL A 463 14.93 19.55 8.37
C VAL A 463 15.24 21.05 8.29
N ARG A 464 14.24 21.90 7.99
CA ARG A 464 14.40 23.36 8.00
C ARG A 464 14.61 23.95 9.39
N GLU A 465 14.04 23.32 10.41
CA GLU A 465 14.14 23.77 11.80
C GLU A 465 15.40 23.24 12.51
N LEU A 466 16.19 22.38 11.87
CA LEU A 466 17.43 21.87 12.43
C LEU A 466 18.44 23.01 12.69
N PRO A 467 19.36 22.82 13.64
CA PRO A 467 20.50 23.72 13.79
C PRO A 467 21.25 23.94 12.47
N ARG A 468 21.80 25.14 12.29
CA ARG A 468 22.57 25.46 11.08
C ARG A 468 23.74 24.48 10.92
N ASN A 469 24.03 24.14 9.66
CA ASN A 469 25.08 23.20 9.27
C ASN A 469 24.90 21.75 9.74
N THR A 470 23.70 21.35 10.18
CA THR A 470 23.41 19.95 10.52
C THR A 470 23.63 19.03 9.32
N TRP A 471 24.34 17.93 9.54
CA TRP A 471 24.50 16.84 8.60
C TRP A 471 23.35 15.84 8.72
N LEU A 472 22.90 15.27 7.61
CA LEU A 472 21.97 14.15 7.56
C LEU A 472 22.75 12.85 7.35
N ILE A 473 22.34 11.78 8.04
CA ILE A 473 22.83 10.41 7.82
C ILE A 473 21.66 9.50 7.49
N ASN A 474 21.75 8.87 6.32
CA ASN A 474 20.95 7.72 5.95
C ASN A 474 21.77 6.43 6.13
N GLN A 475 21.13 5.40 6.66
CA GLN A 475 21.75 4.15 7.08
C GLN A 475 22.35 3.36 5.93
N HIS A 476 21.85 3.50 4.70
CA HIS A 476 22.43 2.90 3.49
C HIS A 476 23.46 3.78 2.79
N VAL A 477 23.60 5.05 3.19
CA VAL A 477 24.50 6.01 2.54
C VAL A 477 25.82 6.10 3.33
N PRO A 478 26.99 5.96 2.68
CA PRO A 478 28.30 5.99 3.37
C PRO A 478 28.83 7.40 3.70
N TYR A 479 28.01 8.41 3.45
CA TYR A 479 28.38 9.82 3.57
C TYR A 479 27.39 10.54 4.48
N VAL A 480 27.88 11.57 5.15
CA VAL A 480 27.01 12.65 5.61
C VAL A 480 26.64 13.52 4.43
N PHE A 481 25.42 14.04 4.40
CA PHE A 481 24.99 14.96 3.35
C PHE A 481 24.08 16.06 3.89
N ARG A 482 23.91 17.13 3.12
CA ARG A 482 22.93 18.17 3.43
C ARG A 482 22.41 18.80 2.16
N PHE A 483 21.12 19.15 2.19
CA PHE A 483 20.51 19.92 1.14
C PHE A 483 20.78 21.41 1.36
N SER A 484 21.07 22.13 0.28
CA SER A 484 20.97 23.58 0.24
C SER A 484 19.51 24.03 0.33
N GLU A 485 19.30 25.32 0.65
CA GLU A 485 17.97 25.93 0.66
C GLU A 485 17.23 25.73 -0.67
N LYS A 486 17.93 25.89 -1.80
CA LYS A 486 17.39 25.71 -3.14
C LYS A 486 16.93 24.27 -3.39
N GLU A 487 17.69 23.30 -2.91
CA GLU A 487 17.35 21.88 -3.05
C GLU A 487 16.17 21.49 -2.17
N LEU A 488 16.11 21.96 -0.91
CA LEU A 488 14.93 21.77 -0.05
C LEU A 488 13.67 22.39 -0.66
N THR A 489 13.76 23.64 -1.13
CA THR A 489 12.64 24.31 -1.82
C THR A 489 12.22 23.55 -3.07
N TYR A 490 13.16 22.99 -3.83
CA TYR A 490 12.85 22.14 -4.98
C TYR A 490 12.08 20.88 -4.56
N LEU A 491 12.56 20.14 -3.55
CA LEU A 491 11.91 18.93 -3.04
C LEU A 491 10.47 19.23 -2.58
N GLU A 492 10.28 20.26 -1.75
CA GLU A 492 8.96 20.69 -1.28
C GLU A 492 8.04 21.09 -2.44
N THR A 493 8.57 21.84 -3.41
CA THR A 493 7.80 22.29 -4.58
C THR A 493 7.34 21.10 -5.41
N GLN A 494 8.21 20.12 -5.67
CA GLN A 494 7.85 18.92 -6.42
C GLN A 494 6.90 18.03 -5.63
N TYR A 495 7.08 17.87 -4.33
CA TYR A 495 6.18 17.08 -3.50
C TYR A 495 4.78 17.71 -3.43
N ASN A 496 4.68 19.04 -3.29
CA ASN A 496 3.40 19.76 -3.37
C ASN A 496 2.70 19.58 -4.73
N LYS A 497 3.47 19.54 -5.83
CA LYS A 497 2.92 19.18 -7.16
C LYS A 497 2.42 17.74 -7.18
N ARG A 498 3.17 16.79 -6.59
CA ARG A 498 2.74 15.38 -6.44
C ARG A 498 1.40 15.28 -5.75
N THR A 499 1.24 15.95 -4.61
CA THR A 499 -0.01 15.94 -3.83
C THR A 499 -1.20 16.43 -4.64
N LYS A 500 -1.02 17.47 -5.48
CA LYS A 500 -2.06 17.95 -6.39
C LYS A 500 -2.42 16.92 -7.47
N ILE A 501 -1.41 16.30 -8.09
CA ILE A 501 -1.62 15.25 -9.09
C ILE A 501 -2.37 14.06 -8.48
N LEU A 502 -1.97 13.61 -7.29
CA LEU A 502 -2.64 12.52 -6.57
C LEU A 502 -4.10 12.85 -6.25
N ARG A 503 -4.39 14.09 -5.83
CA ARG A 503 -5.77 14.54 -5.58
C ARG A 503 -6.64 14.44 -6.83
N ASP A 504 -6.08 14.75 -8.00
CA ASP A 504 -6.80 14.64 -9.27
C ASP A 504 -6.90 13.20 -9.80
N LEU A 505 -5.96 12.34 -9.41
CA LEU A 505 -5.85 10.95 -9.86
C LEU A 505 -6.88 10.00 -9.20
N PHE A 506 -7.35 10.33 -7.99
CA PHE A 506 -8.26 9.47 -7.22
C PHE A 506 -9.68 10.04 -7.11
N PRO A 507 -10.70 9.20 -6.88
CA PRO A 507 -12.08 9.65 -6.69
C PRO A 507 -12.38 10.14 -5.26
N TRP A 508 -11.40 10.08 -4.36
CA TRP A 508 -11.57 10.38 -2.95
C TRP A 508 -11.44 11.87 -2.64
N ASP A 509 -12.04 12.31 -1.54
CA ASP A 509 -11.94 13.69 -1.05
C ASP A 509 -10.59 14.01 -0.40
N ASN A 510 -9.76 13.00 -0.16
CA ASN A 510 -8.36 13.14 0.21
C ASN A 510 -7.51 12.08 -0.50
N PRO A 511 -6.36 12.44 -1.11
CA PRO A 511 -5.52 11.51 -1.85
C PRO A 511 -4.94 10.37 -1.01
N ASN A 512 -4.83 10.52 0.31
CA ASN A 512 -4.31 9.47 1.19
C ASN A 512 -5.13 8.17 1.10
N TYR A 513 -6.43 8.23 0.83
CA TYR A 513 -7.24 7.01 0.61
C TYR A 513 -6.80 6.20 -0.62
N GLY A 514 -6.13 6.84 -1.59
CA GLY A 514 -5.59 6.20 -2.78
C GLY A 514 -4.13 5.73 -2.65
N ILE A 515 -3.41 6.12 -1.59
CA ILE A 515 -2.00 5.75 -1.38
C ILE A 515 -1.73 4.99 -0.07
N ASP A 516 -2.60 5.09 0.94
CA ASP A 516 -2.49 4.34 2.19
C ASP A 516 -3.41 3.12 2.15
N GLU A 517 -2.92 1.92 1.86
CA GLU A 517 -3.78 0.70 1.92
C GLU A 517 -4.30 0.44 3.34
N ARG A 518 -3.60 0.95 4.37
CA ARG A 518 -3.80 0.64 5.79
C ARG A 518 -4.47 1.80 6.54
N TRP A 519 -5.15 2.71 5.85
CA TRP A 519 -5.99 3.73 6.49
C TRP A 519 -7.09 3.11 7.36
N ALA A 520 -7.49 1.87 7.06
CA ALA A 520 -8.23 1.00 7.95
C ALA A 520 -7.49 -0.34 8.08
N THR A 521 -7.44 -0.91 9.29
CA THR A 521 -6.82 -2.22 9.52
C THR A 521 -7.45 -2.93 10.71
N PHE A 522 -7.37 -4.25 10.72
CA PHE A 522 -7.51 -4.99 11.98
C PHE A 522 -6.26 -4.85 12.83
N TYR A 523 -6.44 -4.85 14.15
CA TYR A 523 -5.38 -4.95 15.13
C TYR A 523 -5.81 -5.92 16.25
N PRO A 524 -5.05 -6.98 16.54
CA PRO A 524 -3.86 -7.41 15.80
C PRO A 524 -4.18 -7.92 14.40
N TYR A 525 -3.29 -7.67 13.43
CA TYR A 525 -3.40 -8.23 12.08
C TYR A 525 -3.26 -9.76 12.08
N GLY A 526 -2.30 -10.31 12.85
CA GLY A 526 -2.13 -11.75 13.06
C GLY A 526 -2.37 -12.16 14.51
N SER A 527 -3.13 -13.23 14.74
CA SER A 527 -3.42 -13.79 16.07
C SER A 527 -3.23 -15.30 16.11
N ARG A 528 -2.57 -15.80 17.16
CA ARG A 528 -2.63 -17.23 17.54
C ARG A 528 -3.71 -17.45 18.59
N MET A 529 -4.58 -18.43 18.40
CA MET A 529 -5.74 -18.71 19.24
C MET A 529 -5.91 -20.21 19.49
N LYS A 530 -6.43 -20.58 20.66
CA LYS A 530 -6.83 -21.96 20.94
C LYS A 530 -8.15 -22.31 20.24
N PRO A 531 -8.44 -23.60 19.98
CA PRO A 531 -9.71 -24.04 19.43
C PRO A 531 -10.92 -23.52 20.23
N GLY A 532 -11.84 -22.82 19.56
CA GLY A 532 -13.03 -22.25 20.19
C GLY A 532 -12.79 -21.02 21.07
N GLU A 533 -11.55 -20.55 21.22
CA GLU A 533 -11.21 -19.35 21.97
C GLU A 533 -11.97 -18.14 21.44
N THR A 534 -12.40 -17.28 22.36
CA THR A 534 -13.00 -15.99 22.02
C THR A 534 -12.01 -14.88 22.33
N ARG A 535 -11.83 -13.95 21.39
CA ARG A 535 -10.91 -12.82 21.52
C ARG A 535 -11.55 -11.54 21.02
N GLU A 536 -11.12 -10.42 21.57
CA GLU A 536 -11.43 -9.09 21.05
C GLU A 536 -10.30 -8.64 20.12
N VAL A 537 -10.68 -8.20 18.92
CA VAL A 537 -9.81 -7.52 17.97
C VAL A 537 -10.38 -6.13 17.68
N GLU A 538 -9.55 -5.21 17.25
CA GLU A 538 -9.95 -3.86 16.88
C GLU A 538 -9.98 -3.71 15.36
N VAL A 539 -10.90 -2.91 14.85
CA VAL A 539 -10.77 -2.25 13.55
C VAL A 539 -10.37 -0.82 13.81
N ARG A 540 -9.11 -0.49 13.47
CA ARG A 540 -8.53 0.85 13.57
C ARG A 540 -8.74 1.58 12.24
N ILE A 541 -9.13 2.85 12.31
CA ILE A 541 -9.47 3.69 11.15
C ILE A 541 -8.85 5.06 11.33
N VAL A 542 -8.25 5.58 10.26
CA VAL A 542 -7.80 6.96 10.10
C VAL A 542 -8.75 7.70 9.16
N ASN A 543 -9.32 8.80 9.63
CA ASN A 543 -10.12 9.68 8.79
C ASN A 543 -9.23 10.67 8.02
N HIS A 544 -8.74 10.30 6.84
CA HIS A 544 -7.98 11.23 6.00
C HIS A 544 -8.82 12.37 5.41
N SER A 545 -10.15 12.29 5.46
CA SER A 545 -11.02 13.32 4.92
C SER A 545 -10.80 14.68 5.62
N PRO A 546 -10.90 15.80 4.89
CA PRO A 546 -10.93 17.13 5.49
C PRO A 546 -12.24 17.40 6.27
N LYS A 547 -13.25 16.52 6.15
CA LYS A 547 -14.51 16.61 6.89
C LYS A 547 -14.65 15.48 7.91
N GLN A 548 -15.54 15.71 8.87
CA GLN A 548 -15.99 14.65 9.77
C GLN A 548 -16.66 13.54 8.96
N ARG A 549 -16.42 12.30 9.36
CA ARG A 549 -17.02 11.12 8.74
C ARG A 549 -17.55 10.14 9.78
N ILE A 550 -18.61 9.43 9.39
CA ILE A 550 -19.08 8.23 10.07
C ILE A 550 -18.55 7.05 9.26
N PHE A 551 -17.84 6.14 9.92
CA PHE A 551 -17.44 4.88 9.32
C PHE A 551 -18.28 3.77 9.95
N LYS A 552 -18.99 3.01 9.12
CA LYS A 552 -19.69 1.80 9.50
C LYS A 552 -18.81 0.60 9.16
N ILE A 553 -18.63 -0.28 10.12
CA ILE A 553 -17.81 -1.48 10.03
C ILE A 553 -18.73 -2.69 10.07
N THR A 554 -18.66 -3.53 9.05
CA THR A 554 -19.43 -4.78 8.97
C THR A 554 -18.48 -5.97 8.91
N PRO A 555 -18.15 -6.59 10.06
CA PRO A 555 -17.28 -7.77 10.11
C PRO A 555 -17.92 -9.02 9.51
N HIS A 556 -17.10 -9.83 8.83
CA HIS A 556 -17.47 -11.07 8.16
C HIS A 556 -16.58 -12.21 8.62
N GLY A 557 -17.21 -13.24 9.18
CA GLY A 557 -16.57 -14.51 9.49
C GLY A 557 -16.32 -15.33 8.23
N HIS A 558 -15.45 -16.31 8.35
CA HIS A 558 -15.10 -17.22 7.27
C HIS A 558 -15.06 -18.65 7.79
N GLN A 559 -15.62 -19.59 7.02
CA GLN A 559 -15.82 -20.98 7.45
C GLN A 559 -16.51 -21.02 8.82
N SER A 560 -15.86 -21.64 9.82
CA SER A 560 -16.35 -21.78 11.18
C SER A 560 -15.87 -20.67 12.13
N ALA A 561 -15.12 -19.68 11.64
CA ALA A 561 -14.73 -18.51 12.43
C ALA A 561 -15.95 -17.59 12.58
N LYS A 562 -16.38 -17.36 13.83
CA LYS A 562 -17.61 -16.61 14.11
C LYS A 562 -17.31 -15.18 14.50
N ILE A 563 -18.16 -14.28 14.02
CA ILE A 563 -18.24 -12.91 14.52
C ILE A 563 -19.35 -12.86 15.56
N LEU A 564 -19.00 -12.45 16.78
CA LEU A 564 -19.95 -12.33 17.89
C LEU A 564 -20.47 -10.89 18.04
N SER A 565 -19.76 -9.90 17.47
CA SER A 565 -20.20 -8.50 17.43
C SER A 565 -21.15 -8.24 16.26
N LYS A 566 -22.10 -7.32 16.48
CA LYS A 566 -22.91 -6.73 15.40
C LYS A 566 -22.11 -5.67 14.64
N PRO A 567 -22.54 -5.27 13.42
CA PRO A 567 -22.00 -4.10 12.75
C PRO A 567 -22.10 -2.87 13.64
N SER A 568 -21.08 -2.02 13.58
CA SER A 568 -20.91 -0.87 14.47
C SER A 568 -20.37 0.31 13.69
N SER A 569 -20.53 1.51 14.23
CA SER A 569 -20.06 2.74 13.59
C SER A 569 -19.20 3.57 14.54
N ILE A 570 -18.25 4.30 13.96
CA ILE A 570 -17.43 5.27 14.67
C ILE A 570 -17.51 6.63 13.98
N PHE A 571 -17.58 7.69 14.80
CA PHE A 571 -17.56 9.08 14.37
C PHE A 571 -16.14 9.59 14.52
N LEU A 572 -15.55 10.08 13.42
CA LEU A 572 -14.19 10.60 13.43
C LEU A 572 -14.18 12.04 12.88
N LYS A 573 -13.60 12.95 13.67
CA LYS A 573 -13.28 14.31 13.24
C LYS A 573 -12.29 14.26 12.05
N PRO A 574 -12.14 15.35 11.26
CA PRO A 574 -11.11 15.41 10.24
C PRO A 574 -9.74 15.03 10.80
N ARG A 575 -9.01 14.16 10.09
CA ARG A 575 -7.65 13.70 10.45
C ARG A 575 -7.55 12.93 11.78
N ALA A 576 -8.66 12.61 12.43
CA ALA A 576 -8.66 11.80 13.65
C ALA A 576 -8.53 10.31 13.32
N GLU A 577 -7.97 9.57 14.27
CA GLU A 577 -7.97 8.11 14.29
C GLU A 577 -8.91 7.59 15.38
N GLY A 578 -9.37 6.35 15.23
CA GLY A 578 -10.14 5.66 16.25
C GLY A 578 -10.27 4.18 15.98
N ALA A 579 -10.80 3.46 16.97
CA ALA A 579 -10.89 2.02 16.93
C ALA A 579 -12.28 1.53 17.35
N VAL A 580 -12.70 0.40 16.76
CA VAL A 580 -13.93 -0.30 17.10
C VAL A 580 -13.61 -1.73 17.46
N LYS A 581 -14.08 -2.17 18.63
CA LYS A 581 -13.85 -3.52 19.15
C LYS A 581 -14.82 -4.52 18.52
N ILE A 582 -14.28 -5.67 18.10
CA ILE A 582 -14.98 -6.76 17.45
C ILE A 582 -14.63 -8.05 18.19
N LYS A 583 -15.65 -8.73 18.71
CA LYS A 583 -15.49 -10.01 19.39
C LYS A 583 -15.61 -11.12 18.36
N ILE A 584 -14.59 -11.98 18.31
CA ILE A 584 -14.45 -13.09 17.37
C ILE A 584 -14.29 -14.40 18.14
N GLN A 585 -14.74 -15.50 17.55
CA GLN A 585 -14.51 -16.85 18.08
C GLN A 585 -13.78 -17.69 17.03
N ALA A 586 -12.65 -18.27 17.45
CA ALA A 586 -11.86 -19.17 16.64
C ALA A 586 -12.63 -20.47 16.33
N PRO A 587 -12.40 -21.06 15.15
CA PRO A 587 -12.77 -22.44 14.85
C PRO A 587 -12.29 -23.44 15.89
N LYS A 588 -12.94 -24.60 15.93
CA LYS A 588 -12.52 -25.73 16.78
C LYS A 588 -11.44 -26.61 16.14
N VAL A 589 -11.12 -26.36 14.87
CA VAL A 589 -10.16 -27.16 14.10
C VAL A 589 -8.90 -26.31 13.90
N PRO A 590 -7.70 -26.87 14.09
CA PRO A 590 -6.46 -26.16 13.80
C PRO A 590 -6.37 -25.74 12.33
N GLY A 591 -5.77 -24.57 12.07
CA GLY A 591 -5.63 -24.04 10.72
C GLY A 591 -5.49 -22.53 10.65
N ILE A 592 -5.42 -22.01 9.42
CA ILE A 592 -5.37 -20.59 9.10
C ILE A 592 -6.74 -20.13 8.64
N TYR A 593 -7.26 -19.09 9.30
CA TYR A 593 -8.57 -18.51 9.03
C TYR A 593 -8.45 -17.01 8.84
N ILE A 594 -9.28 -16.44 7.99
CA ILE A 594 -9.26 -15.01 7.68
C ILE A 594 -10.61 -14.42 8.05
N ILE A 595 -10.60 -13.35 8.84
CA ILE A 595 -11.78 -12.51 9.05
C ILE A 595 -11.62 -11.27 8.19
N THR A 596 -12.70 -10.81 7.58
CA THR A 596 -12.71 -9.58 6.79
C THR A 596 -13.73 -8.59 7.34
N ALA A 597 -13.69 -7.33 6.93
CA ALA A 597 -14.77 -6.39 7.22
C ALA A 597 -15.02 -5.44 6.05
N ASP A 598 -16.29 -5.09 5.83
CA ASP A 598 -16.64 -3.93 5.01
C ASP A 598 -16.40 -2.65 5.82
N ILE A 599 -15.92 -1.60 5.14
CA ILE A 599 -15.86 -0.24 5.67
C ILE A 599 -16.67 0.68 4.76
N ASP A 600 -17.75 1.25 5.31
CA ASP A 600 -18.63 2.17 4.60
C ASP A 600 -18.58 3.57 5.23
N SER A 601 -18.54 4.60 4.38
CA SER A 601 -18.76 6.00 4.74
C SER A 601 -19.50 6.69 3.60
N GLU A 602 -19.93 7.93 3.79
CA GLU A 602 -20.63 8.71 2.76
C GLU A 602 -19.79 8.76 1.46
N GLY A 603 -20.32 8.16 0.38
CA GLY A 603 -19.65 8.08 -0.93
C GLY A 603 -18.44 7.16 -1.00
N MET A 604 -18.18 6.35 0.04
CA MET A 604 -17.02 5.47 0.15
C MET A 604 -17.45 4.09 0.62
N HIS A 605 -17.22 3.07 -0.19
CA HIS A 605 -17.75 1.73 0.06
C HIS A 605 -16.70 0.69 -0.26
N PHE A 606 -16.10 0.14 0.80
CA PHE A 606 -15.01 -0.81 0.68
C PHE A 606 -15.47 -2.17 1.22
N ARG A 607 -15.85 -3.07 0.30
CA ARG A 607 -16.33 -4.43 0.64
C ARG A 607 -15.17 -5.33 1.01
N LYS A 608 -15.30 -6.07 2.12
CA LYS A 608 -14.28 -7.01 2.63
C LYS A 608 -12.89 -6.39 2.57
N TRP A 609 -12.79 -5.09 2.85
CA TRP A 609 -11.63 -4.28 2.57
C TRP A 609 -10.44 -4.72 3.40
N ILE A 610 -10.64 -4.79 4.70
CA ILE A 610 -9.61 -5.17 5.65
C ILE A 610 -9.71 -6.65 5.98
N GLU A 611 -8.59 -7.21 6.42
CA GLU A 611 -8.47 -8.60 6.81
C GLU A 611 -7.62 -8.77 8.08
N THR A 612 -7.86 -9.86 8.81
CA THR A 612 -6.97 -10.37 9.87
C THR A 612 -6.81 -11.88 9.74
N ILE A 613 -5.61 -12.37 10.07
CA ILE A 613 -5.24 -13.78 10.07
C ILE A 613 -5.35 -14.34 11.49
N ILE A 614 -6.09 -15.44 11.63
CA ILE A 614 -6.19 -16.24 12.84
C ILE A 614 -5.53 -17.60 12.57
N GLU A 615 -4.48 -17.89 13.33
CA GLU A 615 -3.84 -19.20 13.40
C GLU A 615 -4.41 -19.94 14.62
N VAL A 616 -5.15 -21.01 14.37
CA VAL A 616 -5.65 -21.91 15.42
C VAL A 616 -4.66 -23.06 15.56
N GLU A 617 -4.08 -23.19 16.74
CA GLU A 617 -3.09 -24.24 17.09
C GLU A 617 -3.68 -25.31 17.99
#